data_AF-A0A1F9ADT5-F1
#
_entry.id   AF-A0A1F9ADT5-F1
#
_cell.length_a   1.000
_cell.length_b   1.000
_cell.length_c   1.000
_cell.angle_alpha   90.00
_cell.angle_beta   90.00
_cell.angle_gamma   90.00
#
_symmetry.space_group_name_H-M   'P 1'
#
loop_
_entity.id
_entity.type
_entity.pdbx_description
1 polymer ?
#
loop_
_entity_poly.entity_id
_entity_poly.type
_entity_poly.pdbx_seq_one_letter_code
_entity_poly.pdbx_strand_id
1 'polypeptide(L)'
;MIEQHDEKTMRCPRVGGEVNFRFCRFENNMLPCRWVVGCWQMQMDINEFLDEHYSQEELDRIFVPPKPKIESLVDLMEKVRREKQEDD
;
A
#
# COMPACT_ATOMS: atom_id res chain seq x y z
N MET A 1 13.53 -3.18 -15.80
CA MET A 1 13.09 -4.52 -15.32
C MET A 1 12.83 -4.38 -13.84
N ILE A 2 11.74 -4.93 -13.31
CA ILE A 2 11.34 -4.64 -11.92
C ILE A 2 12.37 -5.12 -10.87
N GLU A 3 13.20 -6.11 -11.18
CA GLU A 3 14.21 -6.62 -10.24
C GLU A 3 15.55 -5.88 -10.28
N GLN A 4 15.71 -4.85 -11.12
CA GLN A 4 17.01 -4.19 -11.35
C GLN A 4 17.68 -3.61 -10.09
N HIS A 5 16.92 -3.43 -9.01
CA HIS A 5 17.40 -2.91 -7.74
C HIS A 5 17.27 -3.89 -6.58
N ASP A 6 16.81 -5.13 -6.82
CA ASP A 6 16.46 -6.10 -5.78
C ASP A 6 17.62 -6.44 -4.83
N GLU A 7 18.85 -6.37 -5.33
CA GLU A 7 20.07 -6.67 -4.57
C GLU A 7 20.55 -5.49 -3.70
N LYS A 8 20.09 -4.26 -3.97
CA LYS A 8 20.48 -3.12 -3.15
C LYS A 8 19.96 -3.34 -1.72
N THR A 9 20.77 -3.02 -0.74
CA THR A 9 20.45 -3.16 0.68
C THR A 9 20.46 -1.83 1.41
N MET A 10 19.67 -1.76 2.48
CA MET A 10 19.70 -0.66 3.43
C MET A 10 19.23 -1.13 4.80
N ARG A 11 19.53 -0.33 5.84
CA ARG A 11 18.95 -0.55 7.16
C ARG A 11 17.51 -0.08 7.20
N CYS A 12 16.57 -0.99 7.48
CA CYS A 12 15.16 -0.67 7.59
C CYS A 12 14.84 -0.08 8.96
N PRO A 13 14.23 1.13 9.05
CA PRO A 13 13.86 1.72 10.33
C PRO A 13 12.74 0.98 11.05
N ARG A 14 11.86 0.26 10.32
CA ARG A 14 10.77 -0.52 10.93
C ARG A 14 11.24 -1.86 11.50
N VAL A 15 12.12 -2.55 10.77
CA VAL A 15 12.61 -3.88 11.15
C VAL A 15 13.81 -3.79 12.09
N GLY A 16 14.61 -2.70 11.99
CA GLY A 16 15.81 -2.49 12.79
C GLY A 16 17.08 -3.15 12.25
N GLY A 17 16.97 -3.94 11.18
CA GLY A 17 18.07 -4.66 10.52
C GLY A 17 18.26 -4.29 9.05
N GLU A 18 19.23 -4.92 8.40
CA GLU A 18 19.47 -4.80 6.95
C GLU A 18 18.41 -5.58 6.17
N VAL A 19 17.85 -4.95 5.14
CA VAL A 19 16.92 -5.56 4.18
C VAL A 19 17.34 -5.17 2.77
N ASN A 20 16.92 -5.97 1.78
CA ASN A 20 17.11 -5.63 0.37
C ASN A 20 15.85 -4.99 -0.23
N PHE A 21 15.99 -4.38 -1.40
CA PHE A 21 14.85 -3.75 -2.07
C PHE A 21 13.76 -4.75 -2.43
N ARG A 22 14.13 -5.99 -2.78
CA ARG A 22 13.18 -7.08 -3.01
C ARG A 22 12.22 -7.24 -1.83
N PHE A 23 12.75 -7.31 -0.61
CA PHE A 23 11.93 -7.38 0.60
C PHE A 23 10.95 -6.20 0.66
N CYS A 24 11.44 -4.97 0.42
CA CYS A 24 10.60 -3.79 0.42
C CYS A 24 9.47 -3.83 -0.63
N ARG A 25 9.67 -4.46 -1.80
CA ARG A 25 8.67 -4.58 -2.88
C ARG A 25 7.53 -5.57 -2.60
N PHE A 26 7.71 -6.50 -1.67
CA PHE A 26 6.72 -7.56 -1.41
C PHE A 26 6.11 -7.52 0.00
N GLU A 27 6.65 -6.71 0.91
CA GLU A 27 6.27 -6.73 2.33
C GLU A 27 4.82 -6.31 2.60
N ASN A 28 4.19 -5.51 1.73
CA ASN A 28 2.80 -5.09 1.87
C ASN A 28 1.88 -5.94 0.99
N ASN A 29 1.73 -7.23 1.31
CA ASN A 29 0.88 -8.18 0.57
C ASN A 29 1.19 -8.19 -0.95
N MET A 30 2.45 -8.46 -1.30
CA MET A 30 2.96 -8.43 -2.68
C MET A 30 3.07 -7.03 -3.30
N LEU A 31 2.84 -5.97 -2.52
CA LEU A 31 3.10 -4.59 -2.91
C LEU A 31 4.25 -3.99 -2.11
N PRO A 32 4.85 -2.89 -2.62
CA PRO A 32 5.83 -2.13 -1.88
C PRO A 32 5.31 -1.66 -0.53
N CYS A 33 6.21 -1.66 0.46
CA CYS A 33 5.89 -1.09 1.75
C CYS A 33 5.57 0.41 1.64
N ARG A 34 4.71 0.91 2.53
CA ARG A 34 4.25 2.31 2.53
C ARG A 34 5.35 3.36 2.72
N TRP A 35 6.53 2.94 3.18
CA TRP A 35 7.68 3.82 3.43
C TRP A 35 8.72 3.78 2.30
N VAL A 36 8.46 3.02 1.23
CA VAL A 36 9.46 2.73 0.18
C VAL A 36 10.05 4.00 -0.43
N VAL A 37 9.23 5.03 -0.68
CA VAL A 37 9.67 6.31 -1.25
C VAL A 37 10.70 6.98 -0.34
N GLY A 38 10.37 7.14 0.94
CA GLY A 38 11.25 7.79 1.91
C GLY A 38 12.58 7.06 2.11
N CYS A 39 12.54 5.72 2.06
CA CYS A 39 13.70 4.85 2.25
C CYS A 39 14.65 4.86 1.05
N TRP A 40 14.11 4.83 -0.17
CA TRP A 40 14.89 4.54 -1.38
C TRP A 40 15.17 5.76 -2.27
N GLN A 41 14.53 6.92 -2.03
CA GLN A 41 14.76 8.16 -2.79
C GLN A 41 16.23 8.61 -2.83
N MET A 42 17.05 8.26 -1.83
CA MET A 42 18.47 8.62 -1.78
C MET A 42 19.36 7.67 -2.60
N GLN A 43 18.85 6.51 -3.00
CA GLN A 43 19.62 5.47 -3.71
C GLN A 43 19.17 5.25 -5.16
N MET A 44 17.99 5.74 -5.54
CA MET A 44 17.40 5.62 -6.87
C MET A 44 16.24 6.59 -7.05
N ASP A 45 15.84 6.83 -8.30
CA ASP A 45 14.57 7.48 -8.59
C ASP A 45 13.42 6.51 -8.31
N ILE A 46 12.99 6.49 -7.06
CA ILE A 46 11.92 5.61 -6.61
C ILE A 46 10.56 6.02 -7.14
N ASN A 47 10.34 7.29 -7.48
CA ASN A 47 9.05 7.73 -8.02
C ASN A 47 8.91 7.25 -9.46
N GLU A 48 9.93 7.46 -10.29
CA GLU A 48 9.97 6.92 -11.66
C GLU A 48 9.83 5.40 -11.66
N PHE A 49 10.56 4.70 -10.78
CA PHE A 49 10.43 3.25 -10.67
C PHE A 49 9.00 2.79 -10.33
N LEU A 50 8.31 3.50 -9.43
CA LEU A 50 6.95 3.15 -9.03
C LEU A 50 5.97 3.39 -10.18
N ASP A 51 6.08 4.53 -10.86
CA ASP A 51 5.22 4.89 -12.00
C ASP A 51 5.39 3.95 -13.20
N GLU A 52 6.61 3.44 -13.42
CA GLU A 52 6.89 2.49 -14.51
C GLU A 52 6.40 1.06 -14.25
N HIS A 53 6.31 0.63 -12.98
CA HIS A 53 6.16 -0.79 -12.63
C HIS A 53 4.87 -1.13 -11.86
N TYR A 54 4.13 -0.14 -11.38
CA TYR A 54 2.89 -0.34 -10.61
C TYR A 54 1.73 0.45 -11.22
N SER A 55 0.53 -0.13 -11.16
CA SER A 55 -0.66 0.58 -11.63
C SER A 55 -1.10 1.65 -10.63
N GLN A 56 -1.87 2.64 -11.08
CA GLN A 56 -2.43 3.65 -10.18
C GLN A 56 -3.27 3.01 -9.07
N GLU A 57 -4.05 1.96 -9.37
CA GLU A 57 -4.83 1.25 -8.35
C GLU A 57 -3.96 0.57 -7.29
N GLU A 58 -2.78 0.08 -7.67
CA GLU A 58 -1.81 -0.50 -6.73
C GLU A 58 -1.16 0.58 -5.87
N LEU A 59 -0.74 1.70 -6.48
CA LEU A 59 -0.20 2.85 -5.76
C LEU A 59 -1.21 3.42 -4.77
N ASP A 60 -2.48 3.50 -5.16
CA ASP A 60 -3.56 3.94 -4.28
C ASP A 60 -3.70 3.00 -3.07
N ARG A 61 -3.62 1.68 -3.26
CA ARG A 61 -3.64 0.72 -2.14
C ARG A 61 -2.47 0.88 -1.17
N ILE A 62 -1.31 1.33 -1.66
CA ILE A 62 -0.11 1.52 -0.84
C ILE A 62 -0.21 2.84 -0.06
N PHE A 63 -0.56 3.93 -0.73
CA PHE A 63 -0.40 5.29 -0.22
C PHE A 63 -1.69 5.94 0.26
N VAL A 64 -2.86 5.55 -0.24
CA VAL A 64 -4.14 6.10 0.24
C VAL A 64 -4.48 5.44 1.58
N PRO A 65 -4.83 6.21 2.62
CA PRO A 65 -5.31 5.63 3.88
C PRO A 65 -6.67 4.95 3.67
N PRO A 66 -6.94 3.80 4.32
CA PRO A 66 -8.26 3.16 4.24
C PRO A 66 -9.33 4.11 4.80
N LYS A 67 -10.50 4.15 4.15
CA LYS A 67 -11.63 4.97 4.62
C LYS A 67 -12.00 4.56 6.06
N PRO A 68 -12.35 5.53 6.93
CA PRO A 68 -12.71 5.24 8.32
C PRO A 68 -13.92 4.29 8.38
N LYS A 69 -13.76 3.18 9.13
CA LYS A 69 -14.77 2.11 9.27
C LYS A 69 -16.11 2.55 9.87
N ILE A 70 -16.21 3.77 10.40
CA ILE A 70 -17.45 4.31 10.99
C ILE A 70 -18.51 4.52 9.89
N GLU A 71 -18.11 5.00 8.71
CA GLU A 71 -19.02 5.14 7.56
C GLU A 71 -19.62 3.78 7.18
N SER A 72 -18.79 2.73 7.15
CA SER A 72 -19.22 1.38 6.78
C SER A 72 -20.23 0.74 7.74
N LEU A 73 -20.19 1.05 9.03
CA LEU A 73 -21.18 0.51 10.00
C LEU A 73 -22.51 1.25 9.89
N VAL A 74 -22.48 2.58 9.72
CA VAL A 74 -23.69 3.38 9.54
C VAL A 74 -24.39 3.01 8.23
N ASP A 75 -23.64 2.87 7.13
CA ASP A 75 -24.17 2.44 5.83
C ASP A 75 -24.81 1.04 5.89
N LEU A 76 -24.19 0.11 6.63
CA LEU A 76 -24.74 -1.24 6.81
C LEU A 76 -26.02 -1.20 7.66
N MET A 77 -26.07 -0.36 8.70
CA MET A 77 -27.26 -0.14 9.52
C MET A 77 -28.39 0.50 8.71
N GLU A 78 -28.10 1.46 7.83
CA GLU A 78 -29.10 2.08 6.95
C GLU A 78 -29.69 1.08 5.97
N LYS A 79 -28.86 0.21 5.39
CA LYS A 79 -29.33 -0.81 4.44
C LYS A 79 -30.31 -1.79 5.08
N VAL A 80 -30.00 -2.27 6.29
CA VAL A 80 -30.89 -3.14 7.08
C VAL A 80 -32.20 -2.45 7.46
N ARG A 81 -32.18 -1.13 7.68
CA ARG A 81 -33.40 -0.35 7.98
C ARG A 81 -34.31 -0.18 6.77
N ARG A 82 -33.75 -0.03 5.56
CA ARG A 82 -34.55 0.08 4.32
C ARG A 82 -35.20 -1.24 3.93
N GLU A 83 -34.47 -2.35 4.05
CA GLU A 83 -35.01 -3.69 3.77
C GLU A 83 -36.18 -4.07 4.70
N LYS A 84 -36.25 -3.49 5.91
CA LYS A 84 -37.37 -3.67 6.83
C LYS A 84 -38.61 -2.82 6.54
N GLN A 85 -38.54 -1.83 5.65
CA GLN A 85 -39.67 -0.94 5.31
C GLN A 85 -40.36 -1.33 4.00
N GLU A 86 -39.80 -2.23 3.20
CA GLU A 86 -40.40 -2.73 1.95
C GLU A 86 -41.20 -4.04 2.11
N ASP A 87 -41.25 -4.60 3.32
CA ASP A 87 -41.97 -5.85 3.67
C ASP A 87 -43.21 -5.61 4.57
N ASP A 88 -43.67 -4.35 4.68
CA ASP A 88 -44.94 -3.91 5.32
C ASP A 88 -45.80 -3.16 4.27
#